data_AF-A0A258TNK0-F1
#
_entry.id   AF-A0A258TNK0-F1
#
_cell.length_a   1.000
_cell.length_b   1.000
_cell.length_c   1.000
_cell.angle_alpha   90.00
_cell.angle_beta   90.00
_cell.angle_gamma   90.00
#
_symmetry.space_group_name_H-M   'P 1'
#
loop_
_entity.id
_entity.type
_entity.pdbx_description
1 polymer ?
#
loop_
_entity_poly.entity_id
_entity_poly.type
_entity_poly.pdbx_seq_one_letter_code
_entity_poly.pdbx_strand_id
1 'polypeptide(L)'
;MKQIYFTAWQILPGFTLFAALLSFVLIQIVVTTAAEFGLSDYALEVSMRLLVLELLPLITALFVALRSSSAINTEVALMKINGEIEALESACVDTMRLEFMPRVIGGMISVLALTAATSVLALVLAYLAVYGWQTWSLPDFSRVMGKVFDNAVLFGILLKSLAFGLAVTVIPVAEGMATPRKLFMAPISVLRGMVRLFFALMLIEVASLAFK
;
A
#
# COMPACT_ATOMS: atom_id res chain seq x y z
N MET A 1 17.01 -10.64 11.31
CA MET A 1 16.44 -10.93 9.97
C MET A 1 15.53 -12.17 9.90
N LYS A 2 15.83 -13.30 10.56
CA LYS A 2 14.98 -14.52 10.48
C LYS A 2 13.56 -14.37 11.07
N GLN A 3 13.39 -13.56 12.11
CA GLN A 3 12.09 -13.36 12.76
C GLN A 3 11.13 -12.49 11.92
N ILE A 4 11.66 -11.46 11.24
CA ILE A 4 10.88 -10.57 10.36
C ILE A 4 10.39 -11.30 9.11
N TYR A 5 11.21 -12.19 8.52
CA TYR A 5 10.81 -12.98 7.35
C TYR A 5 9.71 -13.99 7.67
N PHE A 6 9.80 -14.66 8.83
CA PHE A 6 8.81 -15.66 9.24
C PHE A 6 7.44 -15.04 9.53
N THR A 7 7.40 -13.88 10.18
CA THR A 7 6.14 -13.18 10.42
C THR A 7 5.64 -12.50 9.14
N ALA A 8 6.50 -11.93 8.29
CA ALA A 8 6.10 -11.27 7.03
C ALA A 8 5.36 -12.26 6.11
N TRP A 9 5.92 -13.45 5.91
CA TRP A 9 5.30 -14.52 5.13
C TRP A 9 3.95 -14.99 5.67
N GLN A 10 3.76 -15.00 6.99
CA GLN A 10 2.51 -15.49 7.59
C GLN A 10 1.31 -14.56 7.40
N ILE A 11 1.52 -13.24 7.30
CA ILE A 11 0.40 -12.29 7.17
C ILE A 11 0.10 -11.96 5.70
N LEU A 12 1.04 -12.23 4.79
CA LEU A 12 0.82 -12.04 3.35
C LEU A 12 -0.40 -12.83 2.82
N PRO A 13 -0.60 -14.12 3.14
CA PRO A 13 -1.80 -14.87 2.75
C PRO A 13 -3.10 -14.26 3.27
N GLY A 14 -3.08 -13.75 4.52
CA GLY A 14 -4.26 -13.12 5.11
C GLY A 14 -4.63 -11.83 4.37
N PHE A 15 -3.65 -11.00 4.04
CA PHE A 15 -3.86 -9.79 3.27
C PHE A 15 -4.31 -10.07 1.84
N THR A 16 -3.67 -11.02 1.14
CA THR A 16 -4.06 -11.35 -0.23
C THR A 16 -5.46 -11.95 -0.27
N LEU A 17 -5.84 -12.78 0.70
CA LEU A 17 -7.21 -13.27 0.83
C LEU A 17 -8.20 -12.14 1.09
N PHE A 18 -7.89 -11.22 2.01
CA PHE A 18 -8.73 -10.04 2.27
C PHE A 18 -8.90 -9.19 1.01
N ALA A 19 -7.80 -8.88 0.30
CA ALA A 19 -7.83 -8.12 -0.93
C ALA A 19 -8.60 -8.86 -2.04
N ALA A 20 -8.50 -10.19 -2.11
CA ALA A 20 -9.27 -11.02 -3.04
C ALA A 20 -10.76 -10.93 -2.77
N LEU A 21 -11.17 -11.12 -1.51
CA LEU A 21 -12.57 -11.06 -1.10
C LEU A 21 -13.15 -9.68 -1.34
N LEU A 22 -12.43 -8.63 -0.96
CA LEU A 22 -12.85 -7.25 -1.19
C LEU A 22 -12.98 -6.95 -2.69
N SER A 23 -11.99 -7.37 -3.50
CA SER A 23 -12.03 -7.20 -4.94
C SER A 23 -13.22 -7.95 -5.54
N PHE A 24 -13.44 -9.20 -5.15
CA PHE A 24 -14.56 -10.01 -5.62
C PHE A 24 -15.91 -9.34 -5.30
N VAL A 25 -16.11 -8.90 -4.06
CA VAL A 25 -17.35 -8.22 -3.64
C VAL A 25 -17.58 -6.94 -4.45
N LEU A 26 -16.55 -6.11 -4.61
CA LEU A 26 -16.68 -4.85 -5.34
C LEU A 26 -16.90 -5.06 -6.84
N ILE A 27 -16.21 -6.02 -7.45
CA ILE A 27 -16.45 -6.40 -8.85
C ILE A 27 -17.88 -6.86 -9.02
N GLN A 28 -18.39 -7.74 -8.14
CA GLN A 28 -19.77 -8.21 -8.21
C GLN A 28 -20.76 -7.06 -8.12
N ILE A 29 -20.59 -6.14 -7.15
CA ILE A 29 -21.45 -4.96 -7.02
C ILE A 29 -21.44 -4.13 -8.30
N VAL A 30 -20.27 -3.84 -8.87
CA VAL A 30 -20.17 -3.02 -10.08
C VAL A 30 -20.80 -3.73 -11.28
N VAL A 31 -20.54 -5.04 -11.45
CA VAL A 31 -21.06 -5.83 -12.58
C VAL A 31 -22.58 -5.96 -12.51
N THR A 32 -23.15 -6.31 -11.36
CA THR A 32 -24.62 -6.43 -11.22
C THR A 32 -25.31 -5.09 -11.40
N THR A 33 -24.76 -4.03 -10.81
CA THR A 33 -25.31 -2.67 -10.95
C THR A 33 -25.26 -2.21 -12.41
N ALA A 34 -24.13 -2.39 -13.09
CA ALA A 34 -24.01 -2.03 -14.51
C ALA A 34 -24.99 -2.81 -15.39
N ALA A 35 -25.24 -4.09 -15.08
CA ALA A 35 -26.22 -4.90 -15.79
C ALA A 35 -27.65 -4.38 -15.61
N GLU A 36 -28.03 -3.97 -14.40
CA GLU A 36 -29.34 -3.38 -14.11
C GLU A 36 -29.59 -2.07 -14.87
N PHE A 37 -28.55 -1.26 -15.07
CA PHE A 37 -28.63 -0.02 -15.85
C PHE A 37 -28.41 -0.21 -17.37
N GLY A 38 -28.19 -1.44 -17.84
CA GLY A 38 -27.90 -1.72 -19.26
C GLY A 38 -26.52 -1.23 -19.73
N LEU A 39 -25.59 -1.01 -18.81
CA LEU A 39 -24.22 -0.50 -19.02
C LEU A 39 -23.16 -1.60 -18.84
N SER A 40 -23.51 -2.87 -19.07
CA SER A 40 -22.63 -4.03 -18.86
C SER A 40 -21.26 -3.92 -19.54
N ASP A 41 -21.20 -3.26 -20.70
CA ASP A 41 -19.96 -3.06 -21.45
C ASP A 41 -18.92 -2.21 -20.69
N TYR A 42 -19.36 -1.33 -19.79
CA TYR A 42 -18.50 -0.46 -18.99
C TYR A 42 -18.15 -1.05 -17.62
N ALA A 43 -18.83 -2.12 -17.20
CA ALA A 43 -18.68 -2.71 -15.87
C ALA A 43 -17.22 -3.07 -15.57
N LEU A 44 -16.55 -3.69 -16.54
CA LEU A 44 -15.16 -4.12 -16.42
C LEU A 44 -14.20 -2.92 -16.33
N GLU A 45 -14.39 -1.91 -17.19
CA GLU A 45 -13.57 -0.70 -17.18
C GLU A 45 -13.70 0.07 -15.85
N VAL A 46 -14.92 0.29 -15.39
CA VAL A 46 -15.20 0.99 -14.12
C VAL A 46 -14.62 0.21 -12.95
N SER A 47 -14.79 -1.11 -12.92
CA SER A 47 -14.23 -1.97 -11.87
C SER A 47 -12.71 -1.84 -11.78
N MET A 48 -12.01 -1.89 -12.90
CA MET A 48 -10.54 -1.81 -12.91
C MET A 48 -10.03 -0.43 -12.57
N ARG A 49 -10.69 0.62 -13.08
CA ARG A 49 -10.34 2.00 -12.72
C ARG A 49 -10.48 2.24 -11.22
N LEU A 50 -11.60 1.81 -10.62
CA LEU A 50 -11.84 1.99 -9.19
C LEU A 50 -10.91 1.12 -8.33
N LEU A 51 -10.80 -0.17 -8.64
CA LEU A 51 -10.06 -1.11 -7.80
C LEU A 51 -8.56 -0.96 -7.95
N VAL A 52 -8.05 -1.07 -9.18
CA VAL A 52 -6.61 -1.18 -9.39
C VAL A 52 -5.93 0.19 -9.31
N LEU A 53 -6.60 1.24 -9.76
CA LEU A 53 -5.97 2.56 -9.83
C LEU A 53 -6.10 3.37 -8.54
N GLU A 54 -7.14 3.13 -7.75
CA GLU A 54 -7.42 3.88 -6.52
C GLU A 54 -7.33 2.98 -5.28
N LEU A 55 -8.23 2.01 -5.18
CA LEU A 55 -8.50 1.35 -3.91
C LEU A 55 -7.37 0.40 -3.47
N LEU A 56 -6.83 -0.43 -4.38
CA LEU A 56 -5.80 -1.40 -4.04
C LEU A 56 -4.50 -0.73 -3.58
N PRO A 57 -3.93 0.27 -4.28
CA PRO A 57 -2.76 1.01 -3.78
C PRO A 57 -2.96 1.64 -2.40
N LEU A 58 -4.15 2.17 -2.12
CA LEU A 58 -4.46 2.79 -0.83
C LEU A 58 -4.57 1.74 0.29
N ILE A 59 -5.28 0.63 0.02
CA ILE A 59 -5.46 -0.45 1.00
C ILE A 59 -4.15 -1.16 1.30
N THR A 60 -3.30 -1.39 0.30
CA THR A 60 -1.97 -2.00 0.50
C THR A 60 -1.10 -1.09 1.37
N ALA A 61 -1.10 0.23 1.11
CA ALA A 61 -0.39 1.21 1.91
C ALA A 61 -0.88 1.24 3.36
N LEU A 62 -2.20 1.26 3.56
CA LEU A 62 -2.81 1.25 4.89
C LEU A 62 -2.51 -0.05 5.66
N PHE A 63 -2.47 -1.19 4.98
CA PHE A 63 -2.11 -2.46 5.58
C PHE A 63 -0.64 -2.51 6.01
N VAL A 64 0.29 -2.07 5.15
CA VAL A 64 1.71 -1.98 5.51
C VAL A 64 1.91 -0.97 6.64
N ALA A 65 1.17 0.15 6.63
CA ALA A 65 1.14 1.09 7.74
C ALA A 65 0.72 0.40 9.05
N LEU A 66 -0.42 -0.27 9.08
CA LEU A 66 -0.92 -0.92 10.28
C LEU A 66 0.08 -1.92 10.88
N ARG A 67 0.79 -2.66 10.02
CA ARG A 67 1.65 -3.77 10.41
C ARG A 67 3.09 -3.36 10.73
N SER A 68 3.63 -2.37 10.02
CA SER A 68 5.05 -2.02 10.10
C SER A 68 5.29 -0.59 10.61
N SER A 69 4.39 0.36 10.37
CA SER A 69 4.59 1.76 10.80
C SER A 69 4.70 1.90 12.30
N SER A 70 3.87 1.18 13.05
CA SER A 70 3.84 1.25 14.52
C SER A 70 5.12 0.67 15.13
N ALA A 71 5.59 -0.46 14.59
CA ALA A 71 6.86 -1.08 14.97
C ALA A 71 8.05 -0.17 14.65
N ILE A 72 8.12 0.37 13.43
CA ILE A 72 9.18 1.30 13.01
C ILE A 72 9.20 2.52 13.93
N ASN A 73 8.05 3.17 14.18
CA ASN A 73 7.98 4.32 15.08
C ASN A 73 8.45 3.95 16.49
N THR A 74 7.97 2.83 17.05
CA THR A 74 8.34 2.41 18.41
C THR A 74 9.83 2.16 18.53
N GLU A 75 10.44 1.46 17.56
CA GLU A 75 11.87 1.20 17.54
C GLU A 75 12.67 2.51 17.48
N VAL A 76 12.32 3.43 16.57
CA VAL A 76 13.02 4.72 16.45
C VAL A 76 12.82 5.60 17.69
N ALA A 77 11.61 5.63 18.26
CA ALA A 77 11.32 6.34 19.50
C ALA A 77 12.14 5.77 20.66
N LEU A 78 12.28 4.45 20.76
CA LEU A 78 13.05 3.81 21.82
C LEU A 78 14.54 4.08 21.66
N MET A 79 15.09 4.01 20.43
CA MET A 79 16.47 4.40 20.14
C MET A 79 16.74 5.85 20.57
N LYS A 80 15.78 6.76 20.31
CA LYS A 80 15.87 8.16 20.72
C LYS A 80 15.81 8.35 22.24
N ILE A 81 14.94 7.60 22.92
CA ILE A 81 14.77 7.65 24.38
C ILE A 81 16.02 7.10 25.08
N ASN A 82 16.60 6.01 24.57
CA ASN A 82 17.80 5.36 25.12
C ASN A 82 19.11 6.09 24.78
N GLY A 83 19.08 7.07 23.87
CA GLY A 83 20.28 7.77 23.43
C GLY A 83 21.14 7.00 22.44
N GLU A 84 20.60 5.94 21.82
CA GLU A 84 21.31 5.07 20.88
C GLU A 84 21.68 5.83 19.59
N ILE A 85 20.82 6.77 19.18
CA ILE A 85 21.04 7.61 17.98
C ILE A 85 22.26 8.52 18.19
N GLU A 86 22.33 9.20 19.33
CA GLU A 86 23.45 10.07 19.68
C GLU A 86 24.74 9.27 19.91
N ALA A 87 24.63 8.03 20.42
CA ALA A 87 25.77 7.13 20.56
C ALA A 87 26.36 6.76 19.19
N LEU A 88 25.52 6.42 18.21
CA LEU A 88 25.95 6.14 16.83
C LEU A 88 26.59 7.36 16.16
N GLU A 89 25.98 8.54 16.30
CA GLU A 89 26.53 9.80 15.77
C GLU A 89 27.88 10.13 16.40
N SER A 90 28.06 9.88 17.71
CA SER A 90 29.34 10.08 18.40
C SER A 90 30.44 9.11 17.94
N ALA A 91 30.05 7.95 17.39
CA ALA A 91 30.95 6.98 16.79
C ALA A 91 31.25 7.27 15.30
N CYS A 92 30.88 8.45 14.79
CA CYS A 92 31.00 8.84 13.38
C CYS A 92 30.24 7.91 12.42
N VAL A 93 29.16 7.27 12.90
CA VAL A 93 28.28 6.43 12.08
C VAL A 93 27.07 7.26 11.64
N ASP A 94 26.81 7.30 10.34
CA ASP A 94 25.62 7.96 9.79
C ASP A 94 24.36 7.09 10.04
N THR A 95 23.62 7.43 11.10
CA THR A 95 22.36 6.77 11.47
C THR A 95 21.32 6.81 10.34
N MET A 96 21.30 7.88 9.54
CA MET A 96 20.35 8.01 8.43
C MET A 96 20.59 6.95 7.36
N ARG A 97 21.85 6.72 7.00
CA ARG A 97 22.22 5.72 6.00
C ARG A 97 22.14 4.30 6.51
N LEU A 98 22.59 4.04 7.75
CA LEU A 98 22.70 2.69 8.27
C LEU A 98 21.35 2.13 8.72
N GLU A 99 20.54 2.95 9.39
CA GLU A 99 19.32 2.49 10.06
C GLU A 99 18.06 2.83 9.26
N PHE A 100 17.93 4.07 8.79
CA PHE A 100 16.67 4.53 8.18
C PHE A 100 16.55 4.17 6.69
N MET A 101 17.64 4.29 5.92
CA MET A 101 17.59 4.03 4.47
C MET A 101 17.16 2.59 4.10
N PRO A 102 17.63 1.52 4.77
CA PRO A 102 17.14 0.17 4.51
C PRO A 102 15.65 0.00 4.82
N ARG A 103 15.14 0.67 5.86
CA ARG A 103 13.71 0.64 6.25
C ARG A 103 12.85 1.32 5.19
N VAL A 104 13.28 2.47 4.68
CA VAL A 104 12.58 3.22 3.62
C VAL A 104 12.49 2.39 2.34
N ILE A 105 13.63 1.87 1.87
CA ILE A 105 13.68 1.02 0.66
C ILE A 105 12.82 -0.24 0.85
N GLY A 106 12.92 -0.89 2.01
CA GLY A 106 12.12 -2.07 2.33
C GLY A 106 10.62 -1.80 2.31
N GLY A 107 10.16 -0.67 2.86
CA GLY A 107 8.74 -0.32 2.84
C GLY A 107 8.25 0.08 1.44
N MET A 108 9.06 0.79 0.65
CA MET A 108 8.74 1.12 -0.74
C MET A 108 8.55 -0.13 -1.59
N ILE A 109 9.51 -1.05 -1.52
CA ILE A 109 9.45 -2.32 -2.26
C ILE A 109 8.25 -3.15 -1.78
N SER A 110 7.97 -3.16 -0.47
CA SER A 110 6.83 -3.90 0.08
C SER A 110 5.50 -3.37 -0.48
N VAL A 111 5.25 -2.06 -0.41
CA VAL A 111 4.01 -1.46 -0.92
C VAL A 111 3.86 -1.71 -2.43
N LEU A 112 4.93 -1.55 -3.21
CA LEU A 112 4.93 -1.83 -4.64
C LEU A 112 4.59 -3.31 -4.93
N ALA A 113 5.29 -4.24 -4.29
CA ALA A 113 5.11 -5.66 -4.53
C ALA A 113 3.70 -6.14 -4.13
N LEU A 114 3.18 -5.68 -2.99
CA LEU A 114 1.82 -6.03 -2.55
C LEU A 114 0.75 -5.42 -3.46
N THR A 115 0.96 -4.19 -3.93
CA THR A 115 0.03 -3.55 -4.88
C THR A 115 0.02 -4.29 -6.20
N ALA A 116 1.19 -4.65 -6.75
CA ALA A 116 1.26 -5.44 -7.97
C ALA A 116 0.58 -6.82 -7.82
N ALA A 117 0.87 -7.54 -6.73
CA ALA A 117 0.29 -8.85 -6.48
C ALA A 117 -1.24 -8.81 -6.34
N THR A 118 -1.77 -7.85 -5.58
CA THR A 118 -3.23 -7.68 -5.42
C THR A 118 -3.91 -7.19 -6.69
N SER A 119 -3.23 -6.38 -7.50
CA SER A 119 -3.74 -5.93 -8.81
C SER A 119 -3.87 -7.08 -9.79
N VAL A 120 -2.86 -7.96 -9.88
CA VAL A 120 -2.93 -9.18 -10.69
C VAL A 120 -4.08 -10.08 -10.24
N LEU A 121 -4.25 -10.24 -8.93
CA LEU A 121 -5.35 -11.03 -8.38
C LEU A 121 -6.72 -10.42 -8.72
N ALA A 122 -6.87 -9.10 -8.63
CA ALA A 122 -8.10 -8.41 -9.01
C ALA A 122 -8.41 -8.54 -10.50
N LEU A 123 -7.40 -8.52 -11.38
CA LEU A 123 -7.57 -8.77 -12.81
C LEU A 123 -8.12 -10.18 -13.08
N VAL A 124 -7.57 -11.19 -12.40
CA VAL A 124 -8.04 -12.58 -12.52
C VAL A 124 -9.49 -12.71 -12.03
N LEU A 125 -9.83 -12.09 -10.90
CA LEU A 125 -11.18 -12.11 -10.35
C LEU A 125 -12.17 -11.38 -11.27
N ALA A 126 -11.76 -10.27 -11.89
CA ALA A 126 -12.60 -9.52 -12.82
C ALA A 126 -12.90 -10.30 -14.08
N TYR A 127 -11.89 -11.00 -14.62
CA TYR A 127 -12.07 -11.92 -15.73
C TYR A 127 -13.11 -12.99 -15.39
N LEU A 128 -12.93 -13.68 -14.26
CA LEU A 128 -13.83 -14.75 -13.82
C LEU A 128 -15.26 -14.24 -13.54
N ALA A 129 -15.40 -13.02 -13.02
CA ALA A 129 -16.71 -12.45 -12.73
C ALA A 129 -17.51 -12.09 -13.99
N VAL A 130 -16.85 -11.57 -15.03
CA VAL A 130 -17.52 -11.11 -16.26
C VAL A 130 -17.67 -12.24 -17.27
N TYR A 131 -16.63 -13.05 -17.47
CA TYR A 131 -16.59 -14.05 -18.53
C TYR A 131 -16.72 -15.49 -18.04
N GLY A 132 -16.65 -15.74 -16.73
CA GLY A 132 -16.66 -17.08 -16.19
C GLY A 132 -15.38 -17.86 -16.51
N TRP A 133 -15.52 -19.15 -16.79
CA TRP A 133 -14.41 -20.08 -17.10
C TRP A 133 -14.08 -20.17 -18.59
N GLN A 134 -14.80 -19.40 -19.40
CA GLN A 134 -14.70 -19.40 -20.84
C GLN A 134 -13.42 -18.70 -21.29
N THR A 135 -12.48 -19.41 -21.92
CA THR A 135 -11.16 -18.87 -22.32
C THR A 135 -11.14 -18.13 -23.66
N TRP A 136 -12.18 -18.28 -24.48
CA TRP A 136 -12.29 -17.65 -25.80
C TRP A 136 -12.44 -16.12 -25.75
N SER A 137 -12.80 -15.55 -24.59
CA SER A 137 -12.96 -14.11 -24.37
C SER A 137 -11.69 -13.39 -23.90
N LEU A 138 -10.56 -14.09 -23.74
CA LEU A 138 -9.26 -13.48 -23.40
C LEU A 138 -8.84 -12.34 -24.35
N PRO A 139 -9.04 -12.44 -25.68
CA PRO A 139 -8.71 -11.34 -26.59
C PRO A 139 -9.52 -10.08 -26.31
N ASP A 140 -10.80 -10.21 -25.97
CA ASP A 140 -11.67 -9.06 -25.68
C ASP A 140 -11.32 -8.44 -24.32
N PHE A 141 -11.08 -9.27 -23.29
CA PHE A 141 -10.60 -8.79 -22.00
C PHE A 141 -9.27 -8.03 -22.14
N SER A 142 -8.29 -8.60 -22.84
CA SER A 142 -6.98 -7.95 -23.03
C SER A 142 -7.08 -6.63 -23.79
N ARG A 143 -8.02 -6.51 -24.75
CA ARG A 143 -8.30 -5.25 -25.44
C ARG A 143 -8.86 -4.19 -24.50
N VAL A 144 -9.79 -4.54 -23.61
CA VAL A 144 -10.33 -3.60 -22.60
C VAL A 144 -9.23 -3.21 -21.61
N MET A 145 -8.44 -4.17 -21.12
CA MET A 145 -7.33 -3.89 -20.22
C MET A 145 -6.27 -3.00 -20.86
N GLY A 146 -5.94 -3.20 -22.14
CA GLY A 146 -5.00 -2.34 -22.85
C GLY A 146 -5.48 -0.89 -23.02
N LYS A 147 -6.80 -0.65 -22.98
CA LYS A 147 -7.36 0.72 -22.95
C LYS A 147 -7.32 1.34 -21.55
N VAL A 148 -7.53 0.53 -20.51
CA VAL A 148 -7.54 1.01 -19.11
C VAL A 148 -6.12 1.26 -18.60
N PHE A 149 -5.19 0.37 -18.93
CA PHE A 149 -3.80 0.41 -18.49
C PHE A 149 -2.89 0.94 -19.60
N ASP A 150 -3.07 2.20 -19.96
CA ASP A 150 -2.11 2.88 -20.81
C ASP A 150 -0.79 3.17 -20.06
N ASN A 151 0.24 3.59 -20.79
CA ASN A 151 1.55 3.86 -20.20
C ASN A 151 1.50 4.98 -19.14
N ALA A 152 0.60 5.95 -19.31
CA ALA A 152 0.46 7.07 -18.37
C ALA A 152 -0.16 6.61 -17.04
N VAL A 153 -1.20 5.78 -17.10
CA VAL A 153 -1.87 5.18 -15.95
C VAL A 153 -0.91 4.26 -15.20
N LEU A 154 -0.17 3.40 -15.90
CA LEU A 154 0.83 2.53 -15.27
C LEU A 154 1.92 3.33 -14.54
N PHE A 155 2.41 4.41 -15.16
CA PHE A 155 3.35 5.33 -14.53
C PHE A 155 2.75 6.03 -13.31
N GLY A 156 1.48 6.46 -13.41
CA GLY A 156 0.73 7.06 -12.32
C GLY A 156 0.58 6.13 -11.11
N ILE A 157 0.19 4.87 -11.32
CA ILE A 157 0.12 3.86 -10.26
C ILE A 157 1.49 3.66 -9.61
N LEU A 158 2.54 3.54 -10.41
CA LEU A 158 3.90 3.33 -9.91
C LEU A 158 4.37 4.50 -9.02
N LEU A 159 4.17 5.74 -9.49
CA LEU A 159 4.51 6.93 -8.72
C LEU A 159 3.69 7.04 -7.43
N LYS A 160 2.39 6.73 -7.50
CA LYS A 160 1.47 6.72 -6.36
C LYS A 160 1.88 5.70 -5.31
N SER A 161 2.15 4.46 -5.72
CA SER A 161 2.62 3.40 -4.81
C SER A 161 3.99 3.70 -4.20
N LEU A 162 4.90 4.35 -4.95
CA LEU A 162 6.17 4.85 -4.41
C LEU A 162 5.95 5.92 -3.34
N ALA A 163 5.08 6.90 -3.61
CA ALA A 163 4.74 7.96 -2.65
C ALA A 163 4.11 7.38 -1.36
N PHE A 164 3.24 6.39 -1.50
CA PHE A 164 2.71 5.65 -0.35
C PHE A 164 3.80 4.89 0.42
N GLY A 165 4.67 4.16 -0.26
CA GLY A 165 5.79 3.46 0.37
C GLY A 165 6.72 4.39 1.15
N LEU A 166 6.98 5.58 0.61
CA LEU A 166 7.72 6.64 1.29
C LEU A 166 6.97 7.16 2.51
N ALA A 167 5.68 7.50 2.38
CA ALA A 167 4.88 8.00 3.51
C ALA A 167 4.86 7.01 4.68
N VAL A 168 4.63 5.72 4.38
CA VAL A 168 4.52 4.62 5.36
C VAL A 168 5.82 4.39 6.13
N THR A 169 6.97 4.83 5.61
CA THR A 169 8.28 4.63 6.26
C THR A 169 8.86 5.91 6.84
N VAL A 170 8.73 7.03 6.14
CA VAL A 170 9.33 8.32 6.53
C VAL A 170 8.55 8.97 7.66
N ILE A 171 7.21 8.99 7.61
CA ILE A 171 6.39 9.64 8.66
C ILE A 171 6.62 8.98 10.03
N PRO A 172 6.64 7.64 10.15
CA PRO A 172 6.86 6.99 11.44
C PRO A 172 8.27 7.19 11.98
N VAL A 173 9.29 7.21 11.11
CA VAL A 173 10.67 7.55 11.48
C VAL A 173 10.74 8.99 11.97
N ALA A 174 10.12 9.94 11.27
CA ALA A 174 10.10 11.35 11.66
C ALA A 174 9.43 11.57 13.03
N GLU A 175 8.30 10.90 13.31
CA GLU A 175 7.67 10.96 14.63
C GLU A 175 8.53 10.31 15.72
N GLY A 176 9.12 9.15 15.44
CA GLY A 176 10.03 8.48 16.38
C GLY A 176 11.21 9.39 16.76
N MET A 177 11.81 10.06 15.78
CA MET A 177 12.91 11.02 15.98
C MET A 177 12.51 12.25 16.79
N ALA A 178 11.26 12.72 16.64
CA ALA A 178 10.72 13.85 17.35
C ALA A 178 10.21 13.52 18.77
N THR A 179 10.32 12.26 19.21
CA THR A 179 9.80 11.81 20.51
C THR A 179 10.64 12.36 21.67
N PRO A 180 10.02 13.01 22.68
CA PRO A 180 10.74 13.42 23.89
C PRO A 180 11.34 12.22 24.63
N ARG A 181 12.49 12.40 25.29
CA ARG A 181 13.20 11.36 26.05
C ARG A 181 12.48 10.96 27.35
N LYS A 182 11.28 10.41 27.23
CA LYS A 182 10.45 9.89 28.32
C LYS A 182 9.78 8.60 27.86
N LEU A 183 9.93 7.53 28.62
CA LEU A 183 9.54 6.16 28.20
C LEU A 183 8.03 6.04 27.87
N PHE A 184 7.17 6.74 28.60
CA PHE A 184 5.73 6.77 28.35
C PHE A 184 5.32 7.56 27.09
N MET A 185 6.23 8.29 26.44
CA MET A 185 5.95 9.01 25.19
C MET A 185 6.00 8.10 23.96
N ALA A 186 6.61 6.91 24.03
CA ALA A 186 6.72 6.02 22.88
C ALA A 186 5.35 5.60 22.30
N PRO A 187 4.36 5.14 23.10
CA PRO A 187 3.03 4.84 22.57
C PRO A 187 2.30 6.07 22.02
N ILE A 188 2.50 7.24 22.62
CA ILE A 188 1.89 8.51 22.20
C ILE A 188 2.44 8.94 20.83
N SER A 189 3.74 8.75 20.59
CA SER A 189 4.37 8.97 19.29
C SER A 189 3.77 8.09 18.21
N VAL A 190 3.55 6.80 18.51
CA VAL A 190 2.93 5.85 17.57
C VAL A 190 1.55 6.31 17.16
N LEU A 191 0.68 6.65 18.12
CA LEU A 191 -0.67 7.15 17.84
C LEU A 191 -0.64 8.40 16.97
N ARG A 192 0.21 9.37 17.30
CA ARG A 192 0.37 10.62 16.53
C ARG A 192 0.86 10.33 15.11
N GLY A 193 1.82 9.42 14.96
CA GLY A 193 2.37 9.01 13.67
C GLY A 193 1.35 8.30 12.80
N MET A 194 0.54 7.41 13.37
CA MET A 194 -0.52 6.73 12.63
C MET A 194 -1.57 7.71 12.12
N VAL A 195 -1.97 8.71 12.92
CA VAL A 195 -2.91 9.74 12.48
C VAL A 195 -2.32 10.61 11.37
N ARG A 196 -1.06 11.07 11.51
CA ARG A 196 -0.37 11.86 10.47
C ARG A 196 -0.19 11.06 9.19
N LEU A 197 0.14 9.78 9.30
CA LEU A 197 0.27 8.87 8.17
C LEU A 197 -1.06 8.70 7.45
N PHE A 198 -2.17 8.48 8.18
CA PHE A 198 -3.50 8.39 7.59
C PHE A 198 -3.85 9.63 6.75
N PHE A 199 -3.65 10.83 7.31
CA PHE A 199 -3.89 12.07 6.55
C PHE A 199 -2.95 12.24 5.35
N ALA A 200 -1.69 11.84 5.48
CA ALA A 200 -0.74 11.89 4.36
C ALA A 200 -1.12 10.93 3.23
N LEU A 201 -1.56 9.70 3.54
CA LEU A 201 -2.06 8.76 2.55
C LEU A 201 -3.29 9.32 1.85
N MET A 202 -4.24 9.88 2.60
CA MET A 202 -5.43 10.52 2.01
C MET A 202 -5.06 11.72 1.11
N LEU A 203 -4.08 12.53 1.51
CA LEU A 203 -3.64 13.66 0.70
C LEU A 203 -2.97 13.21 -0.60
N ILE A 204 -2.12 12.17 -0.53
CA ILE A 204 -1.51 11.56 -1.72
C ILE A 204 -2.59 10.97 -2.65
N GLU A 205 -3.61 10.32 -2.09
CA GLU A 205 -4.74 9.78 -2.85
C GLU A 205 -5.49 10.88 -3.60
N VAL A 206 -5.91 11.93 -2.89
CA VAL A 206 -6.67 13.06 -3.46
C VAL A 206 -5.83 13.82 -4.48
N ALA A 207 -4.54 14.05 -4.20
CA ALA A 207 -3.64 14.68 -5.15
C ALA A 207 -3.51 13.83 -6.41
N SER A 208 -3.31 12.52 -6.27
CA SER A 208 -3.21 11.61 -7.41
C SER A 208 -4.49 11.57 -8.26
N LEU A 209 -5.66 11.72 -7.64
CA LEU A 209 -6.94 11.80 -8.34
C LEU A 209 -7.07 13.11 -9.14
N ALA A 210 -6.56 14.22 -8.60
CA ALA A 210 -6.64 15.53 -9.25
C ALA A 210 -5.74 15.65 -10.50
N PHE A 211 -4.74 14.78 -10.65
CA PHE A 211 -3.81 14.77 -11.78
C PHE A 211 -4.17 13.75 -12.89
N LYS A 212 -5.29 13.02 -12.76
CA LYS A 212 -5.84 12.13 -13.79
C LYS A 212 -6.80 12.86 -14.71
#